data_AF-A0A524PH43-F1
#
_entry.id   AF-A0A524PH43-F1
#
_cell.length_a   1.000
_cell.length_b   1.000
_cell.length_c   1.000
_cell.angle_alpha   90.00
_cell.angle_beta   90.00
_cell.angle_gamma   90.00
#
_symmetry.space_group_name_H-M   'P 1'
#
loop_
_entity.id
_entity.type
_entity.pdbx_description
1 polymer ?
#
loop_
_entity_poly.entity_id
_entity_poly.type
_entity_poly.pdbx_seq_one_letter_code
_entity_poly.pdbx_strand_id
1 'polypeptide(L)' 'MRYELRIAGSGGQGLVLAGIILAEAGLMEGHTVVHSQNYGPEARGGNSVSEV' A
#
# COMPACT_ATOMS: atom_id res chain seq x y z
N MET A 1 -4.30 -9.45 17.62
CA MET A 1 -3.44 -8.25 17.60
C MET A 1 -3.67 -7.58 16.24
N ARG A 2 -3.79 -6.25 16.17
CA ARG A 2 -4.01 -5.51 14.92
C ARG A 2 -2.73 -4.77 14.56
N TYR A 3 -2.32 -4.86 13.31
CA TYR A 3 -1.19 -4.13 12.74
C TYR A 3 -1.70 -3.16 11.70
N GLU A 4 -1.07 -2.00 11.59
CA GLU A 4 -1.37 -0.98 10.58
C GLU A 4 -0.05 -0.52 9.97
N LEU A 5 0.05 -0.57 8.65
CA LEU A 5 1.25 -0.18 7.90
C LEU A 5 0.91 0.91 6.90
N ARG A 6 1.76 1.94 6.84
CA ARG A 6 1.68 3.01 5.84
C ARG A 6 2.97 3.07 5.05
N ILE A 7 2.86 2.92 3.74
CA ILE A 7 3.92 3.03 2.75
C ILE A 7 3.72 4.34 1.98
N ALA A 8 4.63 5.30 2.10
CA ALA A 8 4.53 6.61 1.48
C ALA A 8 5.80 6.97 0.71
N GLY A 9 5.66 7.72 -0.39
CA GLY A 9 6.79 8.19 -1.19
C GLY A 9 6.33 8.90 -2.47
N SER A 10 7.24 9.05 -3.43
CA SER A 10 6.93 9.67 -4.71
C SER A 10 6.16 8.74 -5.65
N GLY A 11 5.23 9.30 -6.44
CA GLY A 11 4.52 8.58 -7.49
C GLY A 11 5.47 7.92 -8.49
N GLY A 12 5.08 6.74 -8.97
CA GLY A 12 5.88 5.95 -9.92
C GLY A 12 6.95 5.05 -9.29
N GLN A 13 7.13 5.06 -7.96
CA GLN A 13 8.11 4.22 -7.26
C GLN A 13 7.58 2.83 -6.86
N GLY A 14 6.33 2.49 -7.21
CA GLY A 14 5.76 1.18 -6.93
C GLY A 14 5.20 0.99 -5.51
N LEU A 15 4.92 2.07 -4.78
CA LEU A 15 4.37 2.02 -3.40
C LEU A 15 3.05 1.24 -3.29
N VAL A 16 2.17 1.41 -4.27
CA VAL A 16 0.92 0.66 -4.39
C VAL A 16 1.18 -0.84 -4.57
N LEU A 17 2.14 -1.18 -5.44
CA LEU A 17 2.52 -2.58 -5.68
C LEU A 17 3.10 -3.21 -4.41
N ALA A 18 3.93 -2.47 -3.67
CA ALA A 18 4.50 -2.95 -2.41
C ALA A 18 3.40 -3.30 -1.38
N GLY A 19 2.37 -2.47 -1.24
CA GLY A 19 1.28 -2.76 -0.33
C GLY A 19 0.38 -3.93 -0.79
N ILE A 20 0.20 -4.11 -2.11
CA ILE A 20 -0.49 -5.31 -2.65
C ILE A 20 0.28 -6.59 -2.29
N ILE A 21 1.60 -6.61 -2.52
CA ILE A 21 2.46 -7.76 -2.18
C ILE A 21 2.38 -8.07 -0.68
N LEU A 22 2.42 -7.05 0.16
CA LEU A 22 2.32 -7.23 1.61
C LEU A 22 0.94 -7.79 2.01
N ALA A 23 -0.13 -7.31 1.38
CA ALA A 23 -1.46 -7.81 1.65
C ALA A 23 -1.66 -9.26 1.20
N GLU A 24 -1.15 -9.62 0.03
CA GLU A 24 -1.14 -11.01 -0.46
C GLU A 24 -0.36 -11.92 0.49
N ALA A 25 0.82 -11.50 0.96
CA ALA A 25 1.58 -12.26 1.94
C ALA A 25 0.80 -12.48 3.25
N GLY A 26 0.12 -11.45 3.76
CA GLY A 26 -0.74 -11.57 4.93
C GLY A 26 -1.91 -12.55 4.72
N LEU A 27 -2.53 -12.53 3.54
CA LEU A 27 -3.58 -13.50 3.18
C LEU A 27 -3.03 -14.94 3.09
N MET A 28 -1.82 -15.13 2.55
CA MET A 28 -1.16 -16.45 2.46
C MET A 28 -0.83 -17.02 3.84
N GLU A 29 -0.52 -16.18 4.82
CA GLU A 29 -0.32 -16.55 6.23
C GLU A 29 -1.66 -16.75 7.01
N GLY A 30 -2.81 -16.59 6.33
CA GLY A 30 -4.13 -16.78 6.93
C GLY A 30 -4.62 -15.60 7.77
N HIS A 31 -4.02 -14.41 7.60
CA HIS A 31 -4.48 -13.19 8.25
C HIS A 31 -5.63 -12.53 7.49
N THR A 32 -6.46 -11.80 8.24
CA THR A 32 -7.43 -10.87 7.65
C THR A 32 -6.72 -9.55 7.35
N VAL A 33 -6.71 -9.12 6.09
CA VAL A 33 -6.00 -7.93 5.63
C VAL A 33 -6.96 -6.96 4.94
N VAL A 34 -6.75 -5.66 5.12
CA VAL A 34 -7.47 -4.59 4.43
C VAL A 34 -6.46 -3.63 3.81
N HIS A 35 -6.40 -3.58 2.49
CA HIS A 35 -5.52 -2.66 1.76
C HIS A 35 -6.30 -1.46 1.24
N SER A 36 -5.83 -0.25 1.52
CA SER A 36 -6.38 0.99 1.00
C SER A 36 -5.30 1.84 0.33
N GLN A 37 -5.66 2.46 -0.79
CA GLN A 37 -4.72 3.22 -1.61
C GLN A 37 -5.22 4.65 -1.70
N ASN A 38 -4.33 5.62 -1.49
CA ASN A 38 -4.66 7.02 -1.66
C ASN A 38 -3.72 7.63 -2.70
N TYR A 39 -4.27 7.90 -3.89
CA TYR A 39 -3.55 8.52 -5.00
C TYR A 39 -4.30 9.76 -5.49
N GLY A 40 -3.59 10.88 -5.57
CA GLY A 40 -4.09 12.11 -6.17
C GLY A 40 -3.86 12.14 -7.69
N PRO A 41 -4.49 13.09 -8.41
CA PRO A 41 -4.25 13.35 -9.83
C PRO A 41 -2.76 13.65 -10.15
N GLU A 42 -1.96 13.96 -9.14
CA GLU A 42 -0.53 14.25 -9.26
C GLU A 42 0.35 13.02 -9.54
N ALA A 43 -0.19 11.83 -9.78
CA ALA A 43 0.58 10.59 -10.02
C ALA A 43 1.56 10.61 -11.23
N ARG A 44 1.69 11.73 -11.94
CA ARG A 44 2.76 12.03 -12.91
C ARG A 44 3.87 12.96 -12.34
N GLY A 45 4.06 13.01 -11.02
CA GLY A 45 5.16 13.76 -10.37
C GLY A 45 4.98 14.11 -8.88
N GLY A 46 3.84 13.79 -8.25
CA GLY A 46 3.52 14.09 -6.85
C GLY A 46 3.60 12.89 -5.90
N ASN A 47 3.19 13.10 -4.64
CA ASN A 47 3.24 12.09 -3.57
C ASN A 47 2.20 10.97 -3.76
N SER A 48 2.57 9.75 -3.38
CA SER A 48 1.75 8.54 -3.43
C SER A 48 1.80 7.81 -2.09
N VAL A 49 0.65 7.30 -1.63
CA VAL A 49 0.52 6.61 -0.33
C VAL A 49 -0.29 5.33 -0.48
N SER A 50 0.16 4.27 0.20
CA SER A 50 -0.49 2.97 0.27
C SER A 50 -0.56 2.51 1.73
N GLU A 51 -1.70 2.00 2.17
CA GLU A 51 -1.96 1.61 3.56
C GLU A 51 -2.49 0.17 3.62
N VAL A 52 -1.98 -0.63 4.55
CA VAL A 52 -2.28 -2.07 4.73
C VAL A 52 -2.61 -2.36 6.18
#